data_AF-A0A2H5N6J2-F1
#
_entry.id   AF-A0A2H5N6J2-F1
#
_cell.length_a   1.000
_cell.length_b   1.000
_cell.length_c   1.000
_cell.angle_alpha   90.00
_cell.angle_beta   90.00
_cell.angle_gamma   90.00
#
_symmetry.space_group_name_H-M   'P 1'
#
loop_
_entity.id
_entity.type
_entity.pdbx_description
1 polymer ?
#
loop_
_entity_poly.entity_id
_entity_poly.type
_entity_poly.pdbx_seq_one_letter_code
_entity_poly.pdbx_strand_id
1 'polypeptide(L)'
;MIFFSVLGKFGAVFASIPAPIVAALYCLFFAYVGAGGLSFLQFCNLNSFRVKFILGFSIFIGLSVPQYFNEYTAINGFGPVHTSGRWFNDMVNVPFSSEPFVAGCVAFFLDNTLHKKDGQVRKDRGRHWWDKFWSFKGDTRSEEFYSLPFNLNKYFPSV
;
A
#
# COMPACT_ATOMS: atom_id res chain seq x y z
N MET A 1 3.82 22.80 -7.06
CA MET A 1 5.09 22.55 -6.34
C MET A 1 6.31 23.12 -7.06
N ILE A 2 6.43 22.98 -8.40
CA ILE A 2 7.59 23.50 -9.17
C ILE A 2 7.86 24.99 -8.91
N PHE A 3 6.83 25.85 -8.98
CA PHE A 3 6.98 27.29 -8.74
C PHE A 3 7.45 27.65 -7.32
N PHE A 4 6.90 26.99 -6.29
CA PHE A 4 7.28 27.23 -4.89
C PHE A 4 8.65 26.65 -4.52
N SER A 5 9.13 25.64 -5.26
CA SER A 5 10.45 25.04 -5.04
C SER A 5 11.61 25.91 -5.52
N VAL A 6 11.37 26.84 -6.47
CA VAL A 6 12.41 27.76 -6.99
C VAL A 6 12.73 28.86 -5.99
N LEU A 7 11.78 29.24 -5.14
CA LEU A 7 11.94 30.28 -4.12
C LEU A 7 12.41 29.67 -2.80
N GLY A 8 13.73 29.49 -2.63
CA GLY A 8 14.33 28.84 -1.46
C GLY A 8 13.93 29.44 -0.09
N LYS A 9 13.48 30.70 -0.04
CA LYS A 9 12.93 31.32 1.17
C LYS A 9 11.67 30.62 1.69
N PHE A 10 10.81 30.11 0.80
CA PHE A 10 9.65 29.33 1.21
C PHE A 10 10.08 27.98 1.80
N GLY A 11 11.11 27.34 1.22
CA GLY A 11 11.72 26.14 1.79
C GLY A 11 12.30 26.36 3.19
N ALA A 12 12.94 27.49 3.42
CA ALA A 12 13.48 27.86 4.74
C ALA A 12 12.39 28.02 5.81
N VAL A 13 11.21 28.52 5.45
CA VAL A 13 10.05 28.61 6.36
C VAL A 13 9.60 27.20 6.79
N PHE A 14 9.47 26.27 5.85
CA PHE A 14 9.11 24.88 6.19
C PHE A 14 10.20 24.16 7.00
N ALA A 15 11.48 24.43 6.71
CA ALA A 15 12.60 23.88 7.47
C ALA A 15 12.71 24.45 8.90
N SER A 16 12.18 25.67 9.14
CA SER A 16 12.17 26.29 10.46
C SER A 16 11.11 25.72 11.42
N ILE A 17 10.20 24.87 10.92
CA ILE A 17 9.16 24.24 11.73
C ILE A 17 9.83 23.27 12.73
N PRO A 18 9.61 23.42 14.04
CA PRO A 18 10.15 22.51 15.05
C PRO A 18 9.78 21.05 14.79
N ALA A 19 10.75 20.14 14.97
CA ALA A 19 10.54 18.70 14.82
C ALA A 19 9.34 18.14 15.61
N PRO A 20 9.00 18.62 16.83
CA PRO A 20 7.80 18.14 17.54
C PRO A 20 6.49 18.42 16.81
N ILE A 21 6.38 19.58 16.13
CA ILE A 21 5.18 19.94 15.36
C ILE A 21 5.06 19.03 14.14
N VAL A 22 6.18 18.79 13.45
CA VAL A 22 6.25 17.90 12.30
C VAL A 22 5.87 16.46 12.70
N ALA A 23 6.35 15.98 13.86
CA ALA A 23 5.98 14.66 14.38
C ALA A 23 4.48 14.55 14.71
N ALA A 24 3.89 15.58 15.32
CA ALA A 24 2.45 15.63 15.61
C ALA A 24 1.62 15.60 14.31
N LEU A 25 2.03 16.35 13.29
CA LEU A 25 1.39 16.31 11.97
C LEU A 25 1.51 14.94 11.31
N TYR A 26 2.68 14.31 11.36
CA TYR A 26 2.87 12.96 10.83
C TYR A 26 1.99 11.93 11.53
N CYS A 27 1.81 12.02 12.85
CA CYS A 27 0.90 11.13 13.59
C CYS A 27 -0.53 11.18 13.01
N LEU A 28 -1.04 12.39 12.73
CA LEU A 28 -2.36 12.59 12.13
C LEU A 28 -2.41 12.09 10.68
N PHE A 29 -1.41 12.41 9.86
CA PHE A 29 -1.37 11.99 8.46
C PHE A 29 -1.25 10.48 8.29
N PHE A 30 -0.41 9.81 9.09
CA PHE A 30 -0.31 8.36 9.05
C PHE A 30 -1.60 7.67 9.50
N ALA A 31 -2.28 8.20 10.52
CA ALA A 31 -3.60 7.72 10.90
C ALA A 31 -4.64 7.89 9.79
N TYR A 32 -4.63 9.03 9.09
CA TYR A 32 -5.53 9.30 7.97
C TYR A 32 -5.28 8.35 6.78
N VAL A 33 -4.02 8.15 6.40
CA VAL A 33 -3.64 7.20 5.34
C VAL A 33 -4.02 5.77 5.73
N GLY A 34 -3.78 5.38 7.00
CA GLY A 34 -4.20 4.09 7.54
C GLY A 34 -5.72 3.89 7.48
N ALA A 35 -6.50 4.90 7.88
CA ALA A 35 -7.96 4.88 7.78
C ALA A 35 -8.44 4.76 6.32
N GLY A 36 -7.79 5.45 5.38
CA GLY A 36 -8.05 5.31 3.96
C GLY A 36 -7.81 3.87 3.47
N GLY A 37 -6.72 3.24 3.93
CA GLY A 37 -6.42 1.83 3.65
C GLY A 37 -7.47 0.86 4.22
N LEU A 38 -7.84 1.02 5.50
CA LEU A 38 -8.85 0.21 6.15
C LEU A 38 -10.25 0.37 5.53
N SER A 39 -10.55 1.54 4.98
CA SER A 39 -11.82 1.79 4.28
C SER A 39 -12.04 0.82 3.12
N PHE A 40 -10.98 0.29 2.50
CA PHE A 40 -11.13 -0.73 1.45
C PHE A 40 -11.64 -2.08 1.96
N LEU A 41 -11.51 -2.37 3.26
CA LEU A 41 -12.06 -3.59 3.85
C LEU A 41 -13.59 -3.63 3.79
N GLN A 42 -14.25 -2.49 3.63
CA GLN A 42 -15.71 -2.42 3.45
C GLN A 42 -16.19 -3.17 2.20
N PHE A 43 -15.32 -3.33 1.20
CA PHE A 43 -15.63 -4.06 -0.03
C PHE A 43 -15.44 -5.57 0.13
N CYS A 44 -14.80 -6.01 1.21
CA CYS A 44 -14.60 -7.41 1.54
C CYS A 44 -15.65 -7.91 2.54
N ASN A 45 -15.95 -9.21 2.49
CA ASN A 45 -16.87 -9.83 3.44
C ASN A 45 -16.16 -10.15 4.76
N LEU A 46 -16.23 -9.24 5.73
CA LEU A 46 -15.64 -9.41 7.08
C LEU A 46 -16.38 -10.43 7.96
N ASN A 47 -17.52 -10.95 7.54
CA ASN A 47 -18.16 -12.08 8.24
C ASN A 47 -17.48 -13.42 7.92
N SER A 48 -16.84 -13.53 6.75
CA SER A 48 -16.14 -14.74 6.32
C SER A 48 -14.90 -15.00 7.17
N PHE A 49 -14.78 -16.22 7.70
CA PHE A 49 -13.60 -16.65 8.48
C PHE A 49 -12.32 -16.52 7.65
N ARG A 50 -12.37 -16.86 6.35
CA ARG A 50 -11.24 -16.79 5.43
C ARG A 50 -10.64 -15.38 5.35
N VAL A 51 -11.47 -14.35 5.16
CA VAL A 51 -11.01 -12.95 5.03
C VAL A 51 -10.41 -12.47 6.35
N LYS A 52 -11.07 -12.75 7.48
CA LYS A 52 -10.55 -12.40 8.81
C LYS A 52 -9.22 -13.09 9.11
N PHE A 53 -9.08 -14.36 8.75
CA PHE A 53 -7.85 -15.13 8.91
C PHE A 53 -6.71 -14.53 8.08
N ILE A 54 -6.94 -14.26 6.79
CA ILE A 54 -5.94 -13.65 5.91
C ILE A 54 -5.51 -12.27 6.44
N LEU A 55 -6.48 -11.44 6.84
CA LEU A 55 -6.23 -10.11 7.39
C LEU A 55 -5.38 -10.17 8.67
N GLY A 56 -5.80 -10.97 9.66
CA GLY A 56 -5.09 -11.08 10.93
C GLY A 56 -3.70 -11.69 10.77
N PHE A 57 -3.59 -12.76 9.99
CA PHE A 57 -2.32 -13.47 9.79
C PHE A 57 -1.31 -12.62 9.00
N SER A 58 -1.75 -11.92 7.94
CA SER A 58 -0.87 -11.06 7.15
C SER A 58 -0.33 -9.87 7.93
N ILE A 59 -1.13 -9.25 8.80
CA ILE A 59 -0.67 -8.18 9.70
C ILE A 59 0.35 -8.73 10.70
N PHE A 60 0.08 -9.89 11.31
CA PHE A 60 0.99 -10.48 12.29
C PHE A 60 2.35 -10.87 11.68
N ILE A 61 2.35 -11.52 10.51
CA ILE A 61 3.59 -11.86 9.79
C ILE A 61 4.29 -10.62 9.24
N GLY A 62 3.50 -9.65 8.77
CA GLY A 62 3.98 -8.36 8.28
C GLY A 62 4.71 -7.53 9.33
N LEU A 63 4.44 -7.72 10.62
CA LEU A 63 5.20 -7.08 11.71
C LEU A 63 6.34 -7.97 12.22
N SER A 64 6.11 -9.28 12.35
CA SER A 64 7.09 -10.18 12.99
C SER A 64 8.33 -10.47 12.12
N VAL A 65 8.16 -10.65 10.81
CA VAL A 65 9.29 -10.96 9.91
C VAL A 65 10.24 -9.76 9.74
N PRO A 66 9.77 -8.53 9.44
CA PRO A 66 10.66 -7.37 9.39
C PRO A 66 11.34 -7.08 10.71
N GLN A 67 10.64 -7.27 11.83
CA GLN A 67 11.24 -7.12 13.16
C GLN A 67 12.41 -8.08 13.35
N TYR A 68 12.27 -9.35 12.95
CA TYR A 68 13.38 -10.31 12.96
C TYR A 68 14.56 -9.86 12.08
N PHE A 69 14.30 -9.37 10.87
CA PHE A 69 15.36 -8.87 9.96
C PHE A 69 16.10 -7.67 10.56
N ASN A 70 15.36 -6.73 11.16
CA ASN A 70 15.92 -5.55 11.80
C ASN A 70 16.76 -5.89 13.03
N GLU A 71 16.24 -6.77 13.90
CA GLU A 71 16.94 -7.21 15.11
C GLU A 71 18.21 -8.03 14.78
N TYR A 72 18.12 -8.93 13.80
CA TYR A 72 19.28 -9.69 13.34
C TYR A 72 20.37 -8.77 12.78
N THR A 73 19.99 -7.77 11.99
CA THR A 73 20.93 -6.77 11.45
C THR A 73 21.56 -5.93 12.55
N ALA A 74 20.79 -5.57 13.59
CA ALA A 74 21.27 -4.80 14.73
C ALA A 74 22.29 -5.56 15.59
N ILE A 75 22.12 -6.88 15.77
CA ILE A 75 23.01 -7.71 16.60
C ILE A 75 24.27 -8.12 15.84
N ASN A 76 24.13 -8.57 14.60
CA ASN A 76 25.22 -9.20 13.84
C ASN A 76 25.93 -8.25 12.87
N GLY A 77 25.35 -7.07 12.61
CA GLY A 77 25.91 -6.08 11.67
C GLY A 77 25.70 -6.42 10.19
N PHE A 78 25.02 -7.53 9.88
CA PHE A 78 24.63 -7.92 8.52
C PHE A 78 23.21 -8.49 8.50
N GLY A 79 22.51 -8.35 7.37
CA GLY A 79 21.16 -8.88 7.21
C GLY A 79 21.12 -10.42 7.23
N PRO A 80 19.98 -11.05 7.55
CA PRO A 80 19.86 -12.51 7.68
C PRO A 80 20.38 -13.29 6.47
N VAL A 81 20.23 -12.72 5.27
CA VAL A 81 20.83 -13.28 4.05
C VAL A 81 22.20 -12.67 3.84
N HIS A 82 23.24 -13.47 4.08
CA HIS A 82 24.64 -13.08 3.90
C HIS A 82 25.38 -14.06 2.99
N THR A 83 25.32 -13.77 1.68
CA THR A 83 26.09 -14.46 0.64
C THR A 83 27.24 -13.59 0.13
N SER A 84 28.14 -14.17 -0.67
CA SER A 84 29.26 -13.43 -1.29
C SER A 84 28.82 -12.33 -2.27
N GLY A 85 27.56 -12.35 -2.72
CA GLY A 85 26.98 -11.34 -3.59
C GLY A 85 26.24 -10.25 -2.81
N ARG A 86 26.85 -9.07 -2.66
CA ARG A 86 26.20 -7.92 -1.99
C ARG A 86 24.88 -7.52 -2.63
N TRP A 87 24.80 -7.54 -3.96
CA TRP A 87 23.58 -7.23 -4.71
C TRP A 87 22.42 -8.17 -4.37
N PHE A 88 22.72 -9.47 -4.17
CA PHE A 88 21.70 -10.46 -3.83
C PHE A 88 21.22 -10.29 -2.39
N ASN A 89 22.15 -10.01 -1.48
CA ASN A 89 21.82 -9.71 -0.09
C ASN A 89 20.91 -8.48 0.02
N ASP A 90 21.19 -7.41 -0.73
CA ASP A 90 20.37 -6.20 -0.71
C ASP A 90 18.99 -6.44 -1.34
N MET A 91 18.93 -7.21 -2.44
CA MET A 91 17.67 -7.59 -3.11
C MET A 91 16.73 -8.39 -2.20
N VAL A 92 17.27 -9.18 -1.26
CA VAL A 92 16.44 -9.99 -0.35
C VAL A 92 16.24 -9.29 0.99
N ASN A 93 17.26 -8.70 1.58
CA ASN A 93 17.13 -8.12 2.92
C ASN A 93 16.24 -6.87 2.93
N VAL A 94 16.30 -6.00 1.90
CA VAL A 94 15.56 -4.72 1.89
C VAL A 94 14.03 -4.89 1.78
N PRO A 95 13.50 -5.75 0.88
CA PRO A 95 12.05 -5.96 0.83
C PRO A 95 11.53 -6.65 2.09
N PHE A 96 12.28 -7.62 2.64
CA PHE A 96 11.86 -8.36 3.83
C PHE A 96 11.99 -7.54 5.13
N SER A 97 12.79 -6.47 5.15
CA SER A 97 12.78 -5.47 6.24
C SER A 97 11.61 -4.48 6.15
N SER A 98 10.78 -4.54 5.10
CA SER A 98 9.62 -3.66 4.93
C SER A 98 8.32 -4.33 5.36
N GLU A 99 7.71 -3.81 6.42
CA GLU A 99 6.41 -4.26 6.96
C GLU A 99 5.28 -4.32 5.92
N PRO A 100 5.00 -3.25 5.15
CA PRO A 100 3.93 -3.31 4.15
C PRO A 100 4.21 -4.31 3.02
N PHE A 101 5.48 -4.51 2.66
CA PHE A 101 5.85 -5.46 1.61
C PHE A 101 5.56 -6.89 2.04
N VAL A 102 6.01 -7.28 3.24
CA VAL A 102 5.78 -8.63 3.77
C VAL A 102 4.29 -8.86 4.01
N ALA A 103 3.59 -7.91 4.63
CA ALA A 103 2.14 -8.00 4.84
C ALA A 103 1.39 -8.20 3.51
N GLY A 104 1.71 -7.39 2.50
CA GLY A 104 1.10 -7.47 1.18
C GLY A 104 1.39 -8.78 0.44
N CYS A 105 2.64 -9.26 0.47
CA CYS A 105 3.02 -10.52 -0.15
C CYS A 105 2.30 -11.71 0.49
N VAL A 106 2.24 -11.75 1.82
CA VAL A 106 1.54 -12.81 2.56
C VAL A 106 0.04 -12.76 2.33
N ALA A 107 -0.57 -11.57 2.40
CA ALA A 107 -1.98 -11.38 2.11
C ALA A 107 -2.33 -11.85 0.69
N PHE A 108 -1.53 -11.45 -0.31
CA PHE A 108 -1.72 -11.86 -1.69
C PHE A 108 -1.56 -13.37 -1.87
N PHE A 109 -0.53 -13.97 -1.28
CA PHE A 109 -0.27 -15.40 -1.37
C PHE A 109 -1.41 -16.22 -0.75
N LEU A 110 -1.83 -15.87 0.46
CA LEU A 110 -2.93 -16.55 1.14
C LEU A 110 -4.27 -16.32 0.45
N ASP A 111 -4.48 -15.12 -0.09
CA ASP A 111 -5.67 -14.84 -0.87
C ASP A 111 -5.72 -15.77 -2.09
N ASN A 112 -4.66 -15.90 -2.88
CA ASN A 112 -4.65 -16.81 -4.02
C ASN A 112 -4.77 -18.31 -3.68
N THR A 113 -4.25 -18.71 -2.52
CA THR A 113 -4.11 -20.14 -2.16
C THR A 113 -5.33 -20.69 -1.40
N LEU A 114 -5.94 -19.92 -0.49
CA LEU A 114 -7.08 -20.40 0.30
C LEU A 114 -8.39 -20.45 -0.49
N HIS A 115 -8.97 -21.66 -0.58
CA HIS A 115 -10.33 -21.96 -1.07
C HIS A 115 -10.64 -21.37 -2.45
N LYS A 116 -9.68 -21.43 -3.39
CA LYS A 116 -9.82 -20.89 -4.76
C LYS A 116 -11.04 -21.43 -5.55
N LYS A 117 -11.55 -22.61 -5.19
CA LYS A 117 -12.61 -23.32 -5.93
C LYS A 117 -14.03 -22.88 -5.58
N ASP A 118 -14.23 -22.10 -4.51
CA ASP A 118 -15.56 -21.65 -4.11
C ASP A 118 -15.95 -20.35 -4.84
N GLY A 119 -17.08 -20.36 -5.55
CA GLY A 119 -17.61 -19.17 -6.23
C GLY A 119 -17.93 -18.00 -5.29
N GLN A 120 -18.15 -18.27 -4.00
CA GLN A 120 -18.37 -17.26 -2.96
C GLN A 120 -17.12 -16.40 -2.70
N VAL A 121 -15.94 -16.94 -2.98
CA VAL A 121 -14.66 -16.27 -2.72
C VAL A 121 -14.47 -15.02 -3.58
N ARG A 122 -15.08 -14.97 -4.77
CA ARG A 122 -15.07 -13.75 -5.61
C ARG A 122 -15.85 -12.59 -4.95
N LYS A 123 -16.94 -12.91 -4.26
CA LYS A 123 -17.75 -11.92 -3.52
C LYS A 123 -17.02 -11.51 -2.24
N ASP A 124 -16.47 -12.49 -1.51
CA ASP A 124 -15.78 -12.25 -0.23
C ASP A 124 -14.57 -11.33 -0.33
N ARG A 125 -13.82 -11.37 -1.43
CA ARG A 125 -12.64 -10.51 -1.68
C ARG A 125 -12.98 -9.12 -2.24
N GLY A 126 -14.25 -8.84 -2.51
CA GLY A 126 -14.66 -7.58 -3.15
C GLY A 126 -14.32 -7.47 -4.64
N ARG A 127 -13.87 -8.56 -5.28
CA ARG A 127 -13.49 -8.53 -6.71
C ARG A 127 -14.65 -8.13 -7.61
N HIS A 128 -15.88 -8.51 -7.24
CA HIS A 128 -17.08 -8.12 -7.98
C HIS A 128 -17.28 -6.59 -8.06
N TRP A 129 -16.86 -5.85 -7.03
CA TRP A 129 -16.92 -4.40 -7.01
C TRP A 129 -15.78 -3.81 -7.85
N TRP A 130 -14.57 -4.36 -7.70
CA TRP A 130 -13.39 -3.94 -8.45
C TRP A 130 -13.48 -4.21 -9.95
N ASP A 131 -14.21 -5.24 -10.39
CA ASP A 131 -14.39 -5.57 -11.80
C ASP A 131 -15.04 -4.40 -12.58
N LYS A 132 -15.82 -3.52 -11.92
CA LYS A 132 -16.44 -2.34 -12.55
C LYS A 132 -15.42 -1.26 -12.94
N PHE A 133 -14.30 -1.19 -12.21
CA PHE A 133 -13.26 -0.18 -12.41
C PHE A 133 -12.10 -0.67 -13.30
N TRP A 134 -12.16 -1.92 -13.76
CA TRP A 134 -11.13 -2.51 -14.62
C TRP A 134 -11.15 -1.95 -16.06
N SER A 135 -12.29 -1.43 -16.50
CA SER A 135 -12.45 -0.81 -17.82
C SER A 135 -12.96 0.61 -17.67
N PHE A 136 -12.42 1.53 -18.47
CA PHE A 136 -12.85 2.93 -18.49
C PHE A 136 -14.37 3.06 -18.73
N LYS A 137 -14.93 2.19 -19.59
CA LYS A 137 -16.36 2.14 -19.92
C LYS A 137 -17.22 1.41 -18.88
N GLY A 138 -16.61 0.82 -17.85
CA GLY A 138 -17.31 0.01 -16.85
C GLY A 138 -18.13 0.83 -15.85
N ASP A 139 -17.76 2.09 -15.61
CA ASP A 139 -18.49 2.99 -14.72
C ASP A 139 -18.70 4.36 -15.35
N THR A 140 -19.93 4.88 -15.27
CA THR A 140 -20.30 6.20 -15.82
C THR A 140 -19.57 7.33 -15.10
N ARG A 141 -19.15 7.10 -13.86
CA ARG A 141 -18.38 8.06 -13.05
C ARG A 141 -16.97 8.28 -13.57
N SER A 142 -16.39 7.32 -14.30
CA SER A 142 -15.06 7.45 -14.87
C SER A 142 -14.98 8.65 -15.82
N GLU A 143 -16.06 8.91 -16.54
CA GLU A 143 -16.14 10.01 -17.50
C GLU A 143 -16.13 11.38 -16.80
N GLU A 144 -16.79 11.50 -15.63
CA GLU A 144 -16.72 12.71 -14.81
C GLU A 144 -15.32 12.92 -14.22
N PHE A 145 -14.72 11.89 -13.62
CA PHE A 145 -13.45 12.01 -12.90
C PHE A 145 -12.23 12.20 -13.79
N TYR A 146 -12.23 11.60 -14.98
CA TYR A 146 -11.09 11.65 -15.90
C TYR A 146 -11.33 12.60 -17.07
N SER A 147 -12.38 13.43 -17.00
CA SER A 147 -12.63 14.43 -18.02
C SER A 147 -11.51 15.49 -18.05
N LEU A 148 -10.90 15.65 -19.24
CA LEU A 148 -9.98 16.74 -19.49
C LEU A 148 -10.70 18.09 -19.41
N PRO A 149 -10.04 19.12 -18.82
CA PRO A 149 -10.59 20.46 -18.76
C PRO A 149 -10.90 20.99 -20.18
N PHE A 150 -11.85 21.91 -20.29
CA PHE A 150 -12.27 22.52 -21.57
C PHE A 150 -12.81 21.55 -22.63
N ASN A 151 -13.42 20.42 -22.23
CA ASN A 151 -13.95 19.41 -23.17
C ASN A 151 -12.91 18.83 -24.15
N LEU A 152 -11.63 18.84 -23.76
CA LEU A 152 -10.54 18.27 -24.55
C LEU A 152 -10.69 16.75 -24.81
N ASN A 153 -11.56 16.05 -24.05
CA ASN A 153 -11.94 14.65 -24.31
C ASN A 153 -12.52 14.41 -25.70
N LYS A 154 -13.07 15.46 -26.35
CA LYS A 154 -13.60 15.37 -27.72
C LYS A 154 -12.49 15.14 -28.76
N TYR A 155 -11.27 15.60 -28.46
CA TYR A 155 -10.10 15.47 -29.32
C TYR A 155 -9.20 14.31 -28.91
N PHE A 156 -9.25 13.92 -27.63
CA PHE A 156 -8.52 12.78 -27.08
C PHE A 156 -9.51 11.80 -26.44
N PRO A 157 -10.22 10.99 -27.26
CA PRO A 157 -11.15 10.01 -26.73
C PRO A 157 -10.39 8.95 -25.91
N SER A 158 -10.80 8.77 -24.66
CA SER A 158 -10.36 7.69 -23.79
C SER A 158 -11.02 6.38 -24.27
N VAL A 159 -10.24 5.58 -25.00
CA VAL A 159 -10.66 4.28 -25.58
C VAL A 159 -10.96 3.25 -24.50
#